data_AF-A0A1H4GW80-F1
#
_entry.id   AF-A0A1H4GW80-F1
#
_cell.length_a   1.000
_cell.length_b   1.000
_cell.length_c   1.000
_cell.angle_alpha   90.00
_cell.angle_beta   90.00
_cell.angle_gamma   90.00
#
_symmetry.space_group_name_H-M   'P 1'
#
loop_
_entity.id
_entity.type
_entity.pdbx_description
1 polymer ?
#
loop_
_entity_poly.entity_id
_entity_poly.type
_entity_poly.pdbx_seq_one_letter_code
_entity_poly.pdbx_strand_id
1 'polypeptide(L)'
;MPADHGGVGSDRAKAVRRIEDHRSLPWYRLPWGFILKRTMRSFTTDQCTDLAAGLTYFAVLSLFPALLALVSMLGIVGQSQAGIDALFGMVNELAPGMTDVLKGPIESLASSPATGWALVIGIVGAVWSASGYVGGFGRALNRVYGVPEGRTALVLRPVQLGVTLLTLVLISLLALLLVVSGPIASFLGSLIGLDEAFQVAWSILRWPIVVIVLVLLLAVLYAATPNVKHPRFRWLTPGSLAAIVVLGIASALFAFYVGTFGNYDRTYGALAGIIVFLLWIWIANNALLLGAELDSEVERARELVAGIEADEVLRLPLKSDKAVLKAREAHAGDILAARDLRRRYR
;
A
#
# COMPACT_ATOMS: atom_id res chain seq x y z
N MET A 1 51.31 -5.17 24.86
CA MET A 1 50.13 -4.32 25.12
C MET A 1 48.91 -5.04 24.56
N PRO A 2 48.01 -5.59 25.39
CA PRO A 2 46.75 -6.13 24.89
C PRO A 2 45.75 -4.97 24.70
N ALA A 3 45.14 -4.91 23.52
CA ALA A 3 44.14 -3.91 23.18
C ALA A 3 42.83 -4.20 23.93
N ASP A 4 42.36 -3.19 24.66
CA ASP A 4 41.06 -3.15 25.32
C ASP A 4 39.93 -3.15 24.28
N HIS A 5 39.35 -4.33 24.06
CA HIS A 5 38.16 -4.53 23.22
C HIS A 5 36.85 -4.48 24.05
N GLY A 6 36.90 -4.09 25.33
CA GLY A 6 35.75 -4.09 26.24
C GLY A 6 34.85 -2.85 26.15
N GLY A 7 35.38 -1.70 25.72
CA GLY A 7 34.65 -0.43 25.72
C GLY A 7 33.58 -0.27 24.62
N VAL A 8 33.85 -0.76 23.41
CA VAL A 8 33.01 -0.51 22.22
C VAL A 8 31.64 -1.22 22.29
N GLY A 9 31.57 -2.38 22.95
CA GLY A 9 30.32 -3.13 23.15
C GLY A 9 29.39 -2.47 24.17
N SER A 10 29.97 -1.93 25.25
CA SER A 10 29.24 -1.22 26.32
C SER A 10 28.57 0.06 25.80
N ASP A 11 29.29 0.85 25.00
CA ASP A 11 28.79 2.14 24.52
C ASP A 11 27.70 1.98 23.45
N ARG A 12 27.79 0.95 22.60
CA ARG A 12 26.69 0.59 21.68
C ARG A 12 25.45 0.13 22.44
N ALA A 13 25.59 -0.70 23.47
CA ALA A 13 24.45 -1.16 24.26
C ALA A 13 23.77 -0.02 25.03
N LYS A 14 24.55 0.93 25.57
CA LYS A 14 24.04 2.14 26.21
C LYS A 14 23.36 3.10 25.22
N ALA A 15 23.92 3.26 24.02
CA ALA A 15 23.30 4.04 22.95
C ALA A 15 21.96 3.42 22.51
N VAL A 16 21.90 2.09 22.32
CA VAL A 16 20.67 1.36 21.98
C VAL A 16 19.60 1.50 23.07
N ARG A 17 19.97 1.37 24.35
CA ARG A 17 19.03 1.64 25.47
C ARG A 17 18.56 3.08 25.51
N ARG A 18 19.44 4.05 25.22
CA ARG A 18 19.07 5.49 25.19
C ARG A 18 18.11 5.79 24.02
N ILE A 19 18.29 5.11 22.88
CA ILE A 19 17.38 5.14 21.72
C ILE A 19 15.99 4.57 22.09
N GLU A 20 15.94 3.47 22.85
CA GLU A 20 14.67 2.89 23.31
C GLU A 20 13.91 3.82 24.28
N ASP A 21 14.63 4.51 25.16
CA ASP A 21 14.04 5.37 26.21
C ASP A 21 13.47 6.69 25.64
N HIS A 22 14.14 7.30 24.65
CA HIS A 22 13.74 8.60 24.07
C HIS A 22 12.74 8.49 22.91
N ARG A 23 12.57 7.29 22.30
CA ARG A 23 11.51 7.02 21.30
C ARG A 23 10.10 6.94 21.91
N SER A 24 9.96 7.19 23.21
CA SER A 24 8.70 7.24 23.97
C SER A 24 7.98 8.60 23.89
N LEU A 25 8.59 9.63 23.28
CA LEU A 25 7.94 10.93 23.16
C LEU A 25 6.61 10.80 22.40
N PRO A 26 5.49 11.20 23.02
CA PRO A 26 4.20 11.10 22.39
C PRO A 26 4.13 12.05 21.19
N TRP A 27 3.43 11.63 20.15
CA TRP A 27 3.39 12.31 18.85
C TRP A 27 2.97 13.78 18.94
N TYR A 28 2.18 14.18 19.94
CA TYR A 28 1.72 15.55 20.12
C TYR A 28 2.82 16.52 20.60
N ARG A 29 3.95 16.04 21.11
CA ARG A 29 5.09 16.89 21.56
C ARG A 29 6.15 17.11 20.48
N LEU A 30 5.95 16.54 19.28
CA LEU A 30 6.91 16.66 18.20
C LEU A 30 6.78 18.00 17.47
N PRO A 31 7.87 18.50 16.84
CA PRO A 31 7.86 19.75 16.10
C PRO A 31 7.11 19.61 14.76
N TRP A 32 5.77 19.63 14.80
CA TRP A 32 4.91 19.39 13.63
C TRP A 32 5.16 20.34 12.46
N GLY A 33 5.49 21.60 12.72
CA GLY A 33 5.85 22.54 11.65
C GLY A 33 7.09 22.12 10.87
N PHE A 34 8.09 21.53 11.55
CA PHE A 34 9.27 20.95 10.90
C PHE A 34 8.89 19.69 10.13
N ILE A 35 8.13 18.79 10.75
CA ILE A 35 7.70 17.51 10.15
C ILE A 35 6.94 17.76 8.85
N LEU A 36 5.86 18.53 8.88
CA LEU A 36 5.00 18.76 7.71
C LEU A 36 5.77 19.46 6.57
N LYS A 37 6.59 20.48 6.89
CA LYS A 37 7.41 21.17 5.90
C LYS A 37 8.39 20.21 5.23
N ARG A 38 9.00 19.33 6.03
CA ARG A 38 9.97 18.37 5.52
C ARG A 38 9.29 17.26 4.73
N THR A 39 8.17 16.71 5.19
CA THR A 39 7.36 15.72 4.46
C THR A 39 7.05 16.19 3.04
N MET A 40 6.58 17.44 2.85
CA MET A 40 6.28 17.96 1.51
C MET A 40 7.54 18.08 0.61
N ARG A 41 8.68 18.44 1.20
CA ARG A 41 9.95 18.55 0.48
C ARG A 41 10.54 17.18 0.15
N SER A 42 10.53 16.25 1.09
CA SER A 42 10.99 14.87 0.93
C SER A 42 10.12 14.14 -0.09
N PHE A 43 8.79 14.28 -0.05
CA PHE A 43 7.86 13.70 -1.03
C PHE A 43 8.25 14.05 -2.49
N THR A 44 8.65 15.30 -2.71
CA THR A 44 9.13 15.76 -4.04
C THR A 44 10.53 15.24 -4.34
N THR A 45 11.44 15.29 -3.37
CA THR A 45 12.85 14.89 -3.53
C THR A 45 13.00 13.38 -3.78
N ASP A 46 12.15 12.58 -3.14
CA ASP A 46 12.12 11.13 -3.28
C ASP A 46 11.34 10.67 -4.49
N GLN A 47 10.80 11.61 -5.28
CA GLN A 47 10.04 11.33 -6.51
C GLN A 47 8.82 10.45 -6.23
N CYS A 48 8.12 10.70 -5.12
CA CYS A 48 6.95 9.91 -4.73
C CYS A 48 5.87 9.87 -5.82
N THR A 49 5.73 10.95 -6.58
CA THR A 49 4.82 11.03 -7.73
C THR A 49 5.14 10.00 -8.82
N ASP A 50 6.43 9.77 -9.11
CA ASP A 50 6.89 8.78 -10.09
C ASP A 50 6.74 7.36 -9.54
N LEU A 51 7.03 7.18 -8.25
CA LEU A 51 6.78 5.93 -7.54
C LEU A 51 5.28 5.59 -7.57
N ALA A 52 4.39 6.56 -7.35
CA ALA A 52 2.94 6.39 -7.41
C ALA A 52 2.46 6.00 -8.82
N ALA A 53 3.08 6.52 -9.88
CA ALA A 53 2.81 6.10 -11.26
C ALA A 53 3.19 4.62 -11.48
N GLY A 54 4.36 4.20 -10.99
CA GLY A 54 4.78 2.79 -11.02
C GLY A 54 3.82 1.87 -10.25
N LEU A 55 3.35 2.31 -9.08
CA LEU A 55 2.35 1.58 -8.28
C LEU A 55 1.00 1.48 -9.00
N THR A 56 0.61 2.54 -9.70
CA THR A 56 -0.62 2.57 -10.51
C THR A 56 -0.56 1.53 -11.63
N TYR A 57 0.57 1.42 -12.33
CA TYR A 57 0.79 0.37 -13.32
C TYR A 57 0.60 -1.04 -12.72
N PHE A 58 1.23 -1.33 -11.57
CA PHE A 58 1.07 -2.64 -10.93
C PHE A 58 -0.36 -2.90 -10.44
N ALA A 59 -1.06 -1.88 -9.94
CA ALA A 59 -2.45 -1.99 -9.50
C ALA A 59 -3.37 -2.36 -10.68
N VAL A 60 -3.24 -1.67 -11.81
CA VAL A 60 -4.02 -1.94 -13.03
C VAL A 60 -3.70 -3.32 -13.59
N LEU A 61 -2.42 -3.71 -13.62
CA LEU A 61 -2.01 -5.04 -14.06
C LEU A 61 -2.63 -6.16 -13.22
N SER A 62 -2.85 -5.91 -11.92
CA SER A 62 -3.50 -6.86 -11.01
C SER A 62 -5.02 -6.94 -11.17
N LEU A 63 -5.64 -5.91 -11.76
CA LEU A 63 -7.09 -5.83 -11.91
C LEU A 63 -7.63 -6.93 -12.83
N PHE A 64 -7.02 -7.15 -14.00
CA PHE A 64 -7.56 -8.11 -14.97
C PHE A 64 -7.62 -9.56 -14.44
N PRO A 65 -6.53 -10.13 -13.87
CA PRO A 65 -6.62 -11.46 -13.28
C PRO A 65 -7.57 -11.53 -12.08
N ALA A 66 -7.66 -10.45 -11.28
CA ALA A 66 -8.59 -10.37 -10.16
C ALA A 66 -10.05 -10.40 -10.64
N LEU A 67 -10.37 -9.64 -11.70
CA LEU A 67 -11.69 -9.66 -12.34
C LEU A 67 -12.01 -11.05 -12.92
N LEU A 68 -11.05 -11.69 -13.59
CA LEU A 68 -11.22 -13.05 -14.12
C LEU A 68 -11.53 -14.06 -13.00
N ALA A 69 -10.78 -14.01 -11.90
CA ALA A 69 -11.01 -14.87 -10.74
C ALA A 69 -12.42 -14.66 -10.15
N LEU A 70 -12.79 -13.39 -9.98
CA LEU A 70 -14.04 -12.98 -9.39
C LEU A 70 -15.24 -13.40 -10.24
N VAL A 71 -15.21 -13.12 -11.55
CA VAL A 71 -16.25 -13.52 -12.49
C VAL A 71 -16.37 -15.04 -12.57
N SER A 72 -15.25 -15.76 -12.62
CA SER A 72 -15.26 -17.23 -12.64
C SER A 72 -15.87 -17.81 -11.35
N MET A 73 -15.59 -17.20 -10.20
CA MET A 73 -16.18 -17.58 -8.92
C MET A 73 -17.69 -17.34 -8.90
N LEU A 74 -18.15 -16.18 -9.39
CA LEU A 74 -19.58 -15.86 -9.48
C LEU A 74 -20.34 -16.79 -10.44
N GLY A 75 -19.72 -17.18 -11.56
CA GLY A 75 -20.28 -18.14 -12.51
C GLY A 75 -20.48 -19.53 -11.89
N ILE A 76 -19.55 -19.98 -11.05
CA ILE A 76 -19.66 -21.27 -10.34
C ILE A 76 -20.75 -21.23 -9.25
N VAL A 77 -20.91 -20.10 -8.56
CA VAL A 77 -21.92 -19.92 -7.49
C VAL A 77 -23.33 -19.67 -8.05
N GLY A 78 -23.47 -19.45 -9.37
CA GLY A 78 -24.76 -19.21 -10.01
C GLY A 78 -25.38 -17.84 -9.68
N GLN A 79 -24.58 -16.90 -9.17
CA GLN A 79 -25.01 -15.54 -8.77
C GLN A 79 -24.32 -14.44 -9.60
N SER A 80 -24.20 -14.65 -10.91
CA SER A 80 -23.46 -13.75 -11.81
C SER A 80 -23.97 -12.32 -11.76
N GLN A 81 -25.29 -12.09 -11.90
CA GLN A 81 -25.82 -10.74 -12.02
C GLN A 81 -25.77 -9.95 -10.70
N ALA A 82 -26.26 -10.53 -9.60
CA ALA A 82 -26.29 -9.86 -8.30
C ALA A 82 -24.87 -9.54 -7.77
N GLY A 83 -23.89 -10.43 -8.00
CA GLY A 83 -22.50 -10.19 -7.63
C GLY A 83 -21.83 -9.09 -8.47
N ILE A 84 -22.17 -9.01 -9.76
CA ILE A 84 -21.68 -7.96 -10.67
C ILE A 84 -22.27 -6.59 -10.31
N ASP A 85 -23.57 -6.53 -10.02
CA ASP A 85 -24.24 -5.28 -9.61
C ASP A 85 -23.69 -4.76 -8.27
N ALA A 86 -23.43 -5.67 -7.32
CA ALA A 86 -22.76 -5.37 -6.07
C ALA A 86 -21.33 -4.81 -6.26
N LEU A 87 -20.57 -5.38 -7.18
CA LEU A 87 -19.25 -4.89 -7.58
C LEU A 87 -19.31 -3.47 -8.13
N PHE A 88 -20.25 -3.22 -9.04
CA PHE A 88 -20.46 -1.89 -9.60
C PHE A 88 -20.89 -0.87 -8.55
N GLY A 89 -21.69 -1.28 -7.56
CA GLY A 89 -22.02 -0.46 -6.40
C GLY A 89 -20.79 -0.05 -5.60
N MET A 90 -19.91 -1.00 -5.28
CA MET A 90 -18.66 -0.74 -4.55
C MET A 90 -17.70 0.17 -5.33
N VAL A 91 -17.54 -0.09 -6.63
CA VAL A 91 -16.72 0.74 -7.52
C VAL A 91 -17.26 2.17 -7.52
N ASN A 92 -18.57 2.35 -7.56
CA ASN A 92 -19.19 3.68 -7.53
C ASN A 92 -19.04 4.37 -6.16
N GLU A 93 -19.12 3.63 -5.05
CA GLU A 93 -18.91 4.20 -3.70
C GLU A 93 -17.46 4.62 -3.47
N LEU A 94 -16.48 3.84 -3.96
CA LEU A 94 -15.05 4.11 -3.76
C LEU A 94 -14.47 5.09 -4.78
N ALA A 95 -14.93 5.01 -6.03
CA ALA A 95 -14.47 5.79 -7.17
C ALA A 95 -15.67 6.17 -8.07
N PRO A 96 -16.42 7.22 -7.71
CA PRO A 96 -17.59 7.67 -8.47
C PRO A 96 -17.25 7.91 -9.95
N GLY A 97 -18.08 7.37 -10.86
CA GLY A 97 -17.88 7.47 -12.32
C GLY A 97 -17.00 6.37 -12.93
N MET A 98 -16.56 5.39 -12.13
CA MET A 98 -15.70 4.29 -12.61
C MET A 98 -16.47 3.06 -13.13
N THR A 99 -17.74 2.98 -12.79
CA THR A 99 -18.60 1.84 -13.08
C THR A 99 -18.70 1.55 -14.58
N ASP A 100 -18.93 2.58 -15.39
CA ASP A 100 -19.13 2.45 -16.84
C ASP A 100 -17.87 1.96 -17.58
N VAL A 101 -16.69 2.25 -17.01
CA VAL A 101 -15.39 1.88 -17.56
C VAL A 101 -15.11 0.39 -17.38
N LEU A 102 -15.44 -0.11 -16.20
CA LEU A 102 -15.22 -1.51 -15.84
C LEU A 102 -16.35 -2.41 -16.35
N LYS A 103 -17.50 -1.83 -16.70
CA LYS A 103 -18.70 -2.56 -17.11
C LYS A 103 -18.49 -3.47 -18.32
N GLY A 104 -18.00 -2.92 -19.42
CA GLY A 104 -17.75 -3.67 -20.65
C GLY A 104 -16.80 -4.87 -20.45
N PRO A 105 -15.60 -4.68 -19.87
CA PRO A 105 -14.69 -5.78 -19.57
C PRO A 105 -15.29 -6.84 -18.63
N ILE A 106 -16.01 -6.44 -17.59
CA ILE A 106 -16.64 -7.36 -16.62
C ILE A 106 -17.75 -8.17 -17.27
N GLU A 107 -18.66 -7.53 -18.02
CA GLU A 107 -19.76 -8.21 -18.73
C GLU A 107 -19.23 -9.16 -19.81
N SER A 108 -18.18 -8.75 -20.54
CA SER A 108 -17.52 -9.61 -21.53
C SER A 108 -16.94 -10.87 -20.88
N LEU A 109 -16.26 -10.72 -19.73
CA LEU A 109 -15.75 -11.86 -18.96
C LEU A 109 -16.89 -12.73 -18.41
N ALA A 110 -18.01 -12.14 -17.98
CA ALA A 110 -19.14 -12.84 -17.37
C ALA A 110 -19.99 -13.63 -18.36
N SER A 111 -20.04 -13.18 -19.62
CA SER A 111 -20.73 -13.87 -20.71
C SER A 111 -19.96 -15.08 -21.26
N SER A 112 -18.68 -15.22 -20.92
CA SER A 112 -17.85 -16.34 -21.34
C SER A 112 -18.08 -17.55 -20.43
N PRO A 113 -18.21 -18.80 -20.95
CA PRO A 113 -18.31 -19.98 -20.12
C PRO A 113 -17.08 -20.09 -19.22
N ALA A 114 -17.26 -19.83 -17.92
CA ALA A 114 -16.18 -19.96 -16.95
C ALA A 114 -15.86 -21.44 -16.75
N THR A 115 -14.96 -21.99 -17.56
CA THR A 115 -14.35 -23.30 -17.30
C THR A 115 -13.66 -23.22 -15.94
N GLY A 116 -13.74 -24.24 -15.08
CA GLY A 116 -13.12 -24.22 -13.75
C GLY A 116 -11.61 -23.86 -13.75
N TRP A 117 -10.91 -24.08 -14.86
CA TRP A 117 -9.53 -23.64 -15.09
C TRP A 117 -9.35 -22.11 -15.14
N ALA A 118 -10.34 -21.35 -15.60
CA ALA A 118 -10.31 -19.89 -15.64
C ALA A 118 -10.23 -19.28 -14.23
N LEU A 119 -10.91 -19.90 -13.25
CA LEU A 119 -10.80 -19.51 -11.83
C LEU A 119 -9.37 -19.69 -11.32
N VAL A 120 -8.76 -20.84 -11.58
CA VAL A 120 -7.39 -21.15 -11.13
C VAL A 120 -6.39 -20.17 -11.75
N ILE A 121 -6.48 -19.94 -13.07
CA ILE A 121 -5.61 -19.00 -13.78
C ILE A 121 -5.82 -17.57 -13.26
N GLY A 122 -7.07 -17.17 -13.05
CA GLY A 122 -7.42 -15.87 -12.48
C GLY A 122 -6.81 -15.67 -11.09
N ILE A 123 -7.00 -16.63 -10.17
CA ILE A 123 -6.47 -16.54 -8.80
C ILE A 123 -4.95 -16.49 -8.81
N VAL A 124 -4.29 -17.42 -9.52
CA VAL A 124 -2.82 -17.46 -9.59
C VAL A 124 -2.27 -16.18 -10.22
N GLY A 125 -2.89 -15.71 -11.31
CA GLY A 125 -2.53 -14.46 -11.96
C GLY A 125 -2.75 -13.25 -11.05
N ALA A 126 -3.84 -13.22 -10.28
CA ALA A 126 -4.15 -12.13 -9.36
C ALA A 126 -3.13 -12.05 -8.23
N VAL A 127 -2.82 -13.19 -7.60
CA VAL A 127 -1.80 -13.28 -6.55
C VAL A 127 -0.42 -12.88 -7.09
N TRP A 128 -0.06 -13.36 -8.28
CA TRP A 128 1.23 -13.03 -8.90
C TRP A 128 1.33 -11.53 -9.23
N SER A 129 0.32 -10.96 -9.89
CA SER A 129 0.31 -9.54 -10.26
C SER A 129 0.23 -8.62 -9.03
N ALA A 130 -0.60 -8.96 -8.03
CA ALA A 130 -0.71 -8.21 -6.78
C ALA A 130 0.60 -8.26 -5.96
N SER A 131 1.34 -9.37 -6.02
CA SER A 131 2.68 -9.47 -5.42
C SER A 131 3.68 -8.51 -6.07
N GLY A 132 3.50 -8.21 -7.36
CA GLY A 132 4.19 -7.13 -8.05
C GLY A 132 3.94 -5.76 -7.42
N TYR A 133 2.67 -5.43 -7.11
CA TYR A 133 2.30 -4.19 -6.40
C TYR A 133 2.96 -4.13 -5.02
N VAL A 134 2.81 -5.16 -4.19
CA VAL A 134 3.42 -5.21 -2.84
C VAL A 134 4.94 -5.06 -2.90
N GLY A 135 5.59 -5.69 -3.88
CA GLY A 135 7.02 -5.54 -4.11
C GLY A 135 7.42 -4.14 -4.57
N GLY A 136 6.62 -3.51 -5.44
CA GLY A 136 6.79 -2.10 -5.84
C GLY A 136 6.62 -1.15 -4.66
N PHE A 137 5.61 -1.39 -3.84
CA PHE A 137 5.29 -0.60 -2.65
C PHE A 137 6.42 -0.68 -1.62
N GLY A 138 6.99 -1.87 -1.40
CA GLY A 138 8.17 -2.03 -0.55
C GLY A 138 9.40 -1.28 -1.06
N ARG A 139 9.62 -1.21 -2.39
CA ARG A 139 10.71 -0.39 -2.96
C ARG A 139 10.45 1.10 -2.76
N ALA A 140 9.22 1.55 -2.95
CA ALA A 140 8.83 2.94 -2.72
C ALA A 140 9.06 3.33 -1.25
N LEU A 141 8.61 2.51 -0.30
CA LEU A 141 8.86 2.72 1.13
C LEU A 141 10.35 2.67 1.48
N ASN A 142 11.12 1.75 0.92
CA ASN A 142 12.58 1.73 1.12
C ASN A 142 13.21 3.06 0.69
N ARG A 143 12.73 3.67 -0.40
CA ARG A 143 13.18 4.99 -0.85
C ARG A 143 12.79 6.11 0.12
N VAL A 144 11.52 6.16 0.54
CA VAL A 144 10.99 7.10 1.56
C VAL A 144 11.78 7.02 2.87
N TYR A 145 12.13 5.81 3.31
CA TYR A 145 12.93 5.60 4.52
C TYR A 145 14.45 5.79 4.30
N GLY A 146 14.90 6.03 3.06
CA GLY A 146 16.31 6.17 2.73
C GLY A 146 17.14 4.90 2.96
N VAL A 147 16.52 3.72 2.91
CA VAL A 147 17.18 2.43 3.19
C VAL A 147 17.26 1.54 1.94
N PRO A 148 18.37 0.83 1.74
CA PRO A 148 18.46 -0.18 0.68
C PRO A 148 17.69 -1.46 1.08
N GLU A 149 17.28 -2.23 0.07
CA GLU A 149 16.73 -3.58 0.30
C GLU A 149 17.86 -4.57 0.60
N GLY A 150 17.89 -5.09 1.83
CA GLY A 150 18.91 -6.03 2.27
C GLY A 150 18.43 -7.45 2.48
N ARG A 151 17.13 -7.73 2.33
CA ARG A 151 16.63 -9.11 2.31
C ARG A 151 17.02 -9.78 1.00
N THR A 152 17.55 -10.99 1.09
CA THR A 152 17.82 -11.80 -0.11
C THR A 152 16.51 -12.21 -0.78
N ALA A 153 16.53 -12.49 -2.09
CA ALA A 153 15.33 -12.89 -2.83
C ALA A 153 14.60 -14.08 -2.18
N LEU A 154 15.33 -15.02 -1.58
CA LEU A 154 14.78 -16.18 -0.86
C LEU A 154 13.94 -15.80 0.38
N VAL A 155 14.26 -14.68 1.03
CA VAL A 155 13.50 -14.18 2.19
C VAL A 155 12.43 -13.17 1.73
N LEU A 156 12.78 -12.32 0.77
CA LEU A 156 11.90 -11.25 0.30
C LEU A 156 10.65 -11.79 -0.41
N ARG A 157 10.80 -12.80 -1.28
CA ARG A 157 9.68 -13.32 -2.09
C ARG A 157 8.57 -13.98 -1.24
N PRO A 158 8.86 -14.88 -0.28
CA PRO A 158 7.82 -15.42 0.59
C PRO A 158 7.14 -14.36 1.44
N VAL A 159 7.89 -13.36 1.96
CA VAL A 159 7.30 -12.25 2.72
C VAL A 159 6.36 -11.41 1.85
N GLN A 160 6.77 -11.07 0.63
CA GLN A 160 5.92 -10.35 -0.33
C GLN A 160 4.65 -11.14 -0.64
N LEU A 161 4.75 -12.44 -0.89
CA LEU A 161 3.59 -13.31 -1.12
C LEU A 161 2.66 -13.36 0.10
N GLY A 162 3.20 -13.54 1.30
CA GLY A 162 2.38 -13.54 2.54
C GLY A 162 1.64 -12.22 2.76
N VAL A 163 2.32 -11.09 2.56
CA VAL A 163 1.69 -9.75 2.62
C VAL A 163 0.65 -9.57 1.53
N THR A 164 0.89 -10.10 0.33
CA THR A 164 -0.06 -10.06 -0.78
C THR A 164 -1.32 -10.83 -0.46
N LEU A 165 -1.20 -12.06 0.05
CA LEU A 165 -2.37 -12.86 0.43
C LEU A 165 -3.17 -12.17 1.54
N LEU A 166 -2.50 -11.63 2.56
CA LEU A 166 -3.19 -10.90 3.64
C LEU A 166 -3.89 -9.64 3.13
N THR A 167 -3.25 -8.86 2.26
CA THR A 167 -3.86 -7.65 1.68
C THR A 167 -5.01 -7.99 0.74
N LEU A 168 -4.93 -9.07 -0.04
CA LEU A 168 -6.06 -9.55 -0.85
C LEU A 168 -7.25 -9.96 0.03
N VAL A 169 -7.01 -10.62 1.17
CA VAL A 169 -8.07 -10.96 2.13
C VAL A 169 -8.70 -9.70 2.72
N LEU A 170 -7.90 -8.70 3.12
CA LEU A 170 -8.41 -7.43 3.66
C LEU A 170 -9.18 -6.62 2.61
N ILE A 171 -8.71 -6.58 1.36
CA ILE A 171 -9.43 -5.94 0.24
C ILE A 171 -10.73 -6.68 -0.06
N SER A 172 -10.72 -8.02 -0.05
CA SER A 172 -11.92 -8.84 -0.24
C SER A 172 -12.94 -8.63 0.89
N LEU A 173 -12.46 -8.49 2.13
CA LEU A 173 -13.30 -8.16 3.28
C LEU A 173 -13.88 -6.75 3.15
N LEU A 174 -13.07 -5.77 2.77
CA LEU A 174 -13.53 -4.40 2.51
C LEU A 174 -14.60 -4.38 1.43
N ALA A 175 -14.37 -5.09 0.33
CA ALA A 175 -15.33 -5.31 -0.73
C ALA A 175 -16.65 -5.90 -0.21
N LEU A 176 -16.58 -7.00 0.54
CA LEU A 176 -17.76 -7.65 1.11
C LEU A 176 -18.55 -6.70 2.02
N LEU A 177 -17.88 -5.94 2.89
CA LEU A 177 -18.52 -4.98 3.80
C LEU A 177 -19.27 -3.87 3.07
N LEU A 178 -18.76 -3.42 1.92
CA LEU A 178 -19.40 -2.39 1.10
C LEU A 178 -20.60 -2.96 0.32
N VAL A 179 -20.48 -4.20 -0.15
CA VAL A 179 -21.54 -4.91 -0.89
C VAL A 179 -22.75 -5.25 -0.03
N VAL A 180 -22.52 -5.66 1.23
CA VAL A 180 -23.62 -5.93 2.16
C VAL A 180 -24.36 -4.62 2.43
N SER A 181 -25.41 -4.38 1.66
CA SER A 181 -26.27 -3.20 1.73
C SER A 181 -27.68 -3.58 1.30
N GLY A 182 -28.68 -2.83 1.78
CA GLY A 182 -30.10 -2.98 1.42
C GLY A 182 -30.60 -4.43 1.47
N PRO A 183 -30.77 -5.14 0.33
CA PRO A 183 -31.36 -6.48 0.29
C PRO A 183 -30.60 -7.57 1.08
N ILE A 184 -29.26 -7.51 1.10
CA ILE A 184 -28.47 -8.52 1.83
C ILE A 184 -28.54 -8.25 3.33
N ALA A 185 -28.49 -6.97 3.71
CA ALA A 185 -28.65 -6.57 5.10
C ALA A 185 -30.05 -6.90 5.61
N SER A 186 -31.10 -6.70 4.80
CA SER A 186 -32.47 -7.04 5.18
C SER A 186 -32.71 -8.54 5.27
N PHE A 187 -32.12 -9.34 4.37
CA PHE A 187 -32.14 -10.80 4.48
C PHE A 187 -31.51 -11.26 5.79
N LEU A 188 -30.33 -10.77 6.15
CA LEU A 188 -29.67 -11.10 7.42
C LEU A 188 -30.47 -10.61 8.63
N GLY A 189 -31.07 -9.41 8.55
CA GLY A 189 -31.95 -8.86 9.57
C GLY A 189 -33.23 -9.68 9.78
N SER A 190 -33.79 -10.24 8.70
CA SER A 190 -34.97 -11.11 8.76
C SER A 190 -34.70 -12.45 9.44
N LEU A 191 -33.48 -13.00 9.33
CA LEU A 191 -33.08 -14.24 10.01
C LEU A 191 -33.04 -14.08 11.53
N ILE A 192 -32.78 -12.87 12.02
CA ILE A 192 -32.74 -12.53 13.45
C ILE A 192 -34.01 -11.81 13.93
N GLY A 193 -35.00 -11.61 13.05
CA GLY A 193 -36.27 -10.96 13.38
C GLY A 193 -36.19 -9.45 13.67
N LEU A 194 -35.08 -8.79 13.32
CA LEU A 194 -34.80 -7.39 13.63
C LEU A 194 -34.39 -6.62 12.37
N ASP A 195 -35.22 -6.66 11.34
CA ASP A 195 -34.89 -6.13 10.00
C ASP A 195 -34.53 -4.63 10.02
N GLU A 196 -35.44 -3.76 10.48
CA GLU A 196 -35.18 -2.31 10.52
C GLU A 196 -34.04 -1.93 11.47
N ALA A 197 -33.99 -2.52 12.67
CA ALA A 197 -32.96 -2.22 13.65
C ALA A 197 -31.57 -2.67 13.17
N PHE A 198 -31.48 -3.82 12.49
CA PHE A 198 -30.24 -4.31 11.89
C PHE A 198 -29.78 -3.41 10.75
N GLN A 199 -30.69 -2.98 9.86
CA GLN A 199 -30.34 -2.09 8.75
C GLN A 199 -29.79 -0.75 9.24
N VAL A 200 -30.44 -0.13 10.23
CA VAL A 200 -29.95 1.13 10.83
C VAL A 200 -28.59 0.91 11.50
N ALA A 201 -28.45 -0.11 12.35
CA ALA A 201 -27.20 -0.42 13.03
C ALA A 201 -26.07 -0.70 12.02
N TRP A 202 -26.34 -1.48 10.97
CA TRP A 202 -25.39 -1.81 9.92
C TRP A 202 -24.97 -0.58 9.12
N SER A 203 -25.91 0.29 8.73
CA SER A 203 -25.60 1.52 7.98
C SER A 203 -24.62 2.44 8.71
N ILE A 204 -24.68 2.47 10.05
CA ILE A 204 -23.78 3.25 10.90
C ILE A 204 -22.48 2.49 11.15
N LEU A 205 -22.54 1.21 11.53
CA LEU A 205 -21.39 0.40 11.95
C LEU A 205 -20.46 0.03 10.77
N ARG A 206 -21.01 -0.05 9.55
CA ARG A 206 -20.26 -0.33 8.32
C ARG A 206 -19.07 0.61 8.14
N TRP A 207 -19.28 1.92 8.30
CA TRP A 207 -18.24 2.92 8.05
C TRP A 207 -17.05 2.84 9.02
N PRO A 208 -17.23 2.74 10.35
CA PRO A 208 -16.15 2.43 11.28
C PRO A 208 -15.40 1.13 10.94
N ILE A 209 -16.10 0.06 10.56
CA ILE A 209 -15.44 -1.21 10.19
C ILE A 209 -14.60 -1.01 8.93
N VAL A 210 -15.12 -0.33 7.91
CA VAL A 210 -14.37 0.03 6.69
C VAL A 210 -13.09 0.78 7.04
N VAL A 211 -13.16 1.79 7.92
CA VAL A 211 -11.98 2.53 8.38
C VAL A 211 -11.00 1.63 9.12
N ILE A 212 -11.47 0.74 9.99
CA ILE A 212 -10.60 -0.22 10.70
C ILE A 212 -9.89 -1.15 9.71
N VAL A 213 -10.58 -1.67 8.71
CA VAL A 213 -10.00 -2.55 7.68
C VAL A 213 -8.98 -1.79 6.83
N LEU A 214 -9.26 -0.52 6.48
CA LEU A 214 -8.30 0.34 5.77
C LEU A 214 -7.05 0.62 6.62
N VAL A 215 -7.23 0.94 7.92
CA VAL A 215 -6.12 1.14 8.85
C VAL A 215 -5.27 -0.13 8.95
N LEU A 216 -5.90 -1.31 9.05
CA LEU A 216 -5.21 -2.59 9.05
C LEU A 216 -4.43 -2.84 7.76
N LEU A 217 -5.03 -2.56 6.61
CA LEU A 217 -4.40 -2.70 5.30
C LEU A 217 -3.14 -1.82 5.22
N LEU A 218 -3.24 -0.55 5.62
CA LEU A 218 -2.10 0.36 5.65
C LEU A 218 -1.05 -0.06 6.69
N ALA A 219 -1.46 -0.49 7.88
CA ALA A 219 -0.55 -0.96 8.91
C ALA A 219 0.28 -2.17 8.44
N VAL A 220 -0.36 -3.13 7.77
CA VAL A 220 0.31 -4.28 7.16
C VAL A 220 1.30 -3.81 6.09
N LEU A 221 0.87 -2.95 5.16
CA LEU A 221 1.73 -2.48 4.08
C LEU A 221 2.93 -1.66 4.60
N TYR A 222 2.71 -0.74 5.53
CA TYR A 222 3.75 0.15 6.07
C TYR A 222 4.71 -0.61 6.99
N ALA A 223 4.25 -1.58 7.77
CA ALA A 223 5.13 -2.31 8.69
C ALA A 223 5.88 -3.46 8.00
N ALA A 224 5.23 -4.18 7.08
CA ALA A 224 5.77 -5.43 6.55
C ALA A 224 6.68 -5.23 5.33
N THR A 225 6.35 -4.28 4.44
CA THR A 225 7.04 -4.12 3.16
C THR A 225 8.42 -3.45 3.21
N PRO A 226 8.72 -2.43 4.06
CA PRO A 226 10.06 -1.83 4.07
C PRO A 226 11.09 -2.73 4.75
N ASN A 227 12.37 -2.52 4.44
CA ASN A 227 13.53 -3.16 5.08
C ASN A 227 13.91 -2.49 6.42
N VAL A 228 12.95 -1.89 7.11
CA VAL A 228 13.13 -1.19 8.39
C VAL A 228 12.57 -2.03 9.53
N LYS A 229 13.32 -2.19 10.63
CA LYS A 229 12.83 -2.80 11.87
C LYS A 229 12.15 -1.74 12.72
N HIS A 230 10.82 -1.80 12.78
CA HIS A 230 10.04 -1.02 13.73
C HIS A 230 10.09 -1.69 15.11
N PRO A 231 10.44 -0.98 16.20
CA PRO A 231 10.55 -1.57 17.54
C PRO A 231 9.22 -2.10 18.10
N ARG A 232 8.10 -1.48 17.71
CA ARG A 232 6.74 -1.88 18.10
C ARG A 232 5.82 -1.78 16.91
N PHE A 233 5.00 -2.81 16.68
CA PHE A 233 3.93 -2.75 15.70
C PHE A 233 2.83 -1.80 16.20
N ARG A 234 2.56 -0.73 15.44
CA ARG A 234 1.51 0.24 15.74
C ARG A 234 0.45 0.11 14.66
N TRP A 235 -0.77 -0.20 15.07
CA TRP A 235 -1.90 -0.41 14.18
C TRP A 235 -2.33 0.92 13.55
N LEU A 236 -2.20 2.02 14.30
CA LEU A 236 -2.50 3.37 13.86
C LEU A 236 -1.26 4.24 14.00
N THR A 237 -0.79 4.79 12.89
CA THR A 237 0.31 5.76 12.84
C THR A 237 -0.23 7.12 12.36
N PRO A 238 0.45 8.24 12.68
CA PRO A 238 0.04 9.53 12.14
C PRO A 238 0.01 9.55 10.62
N GLY A 239 0.94 8.86 9.97
CA GLY A 239 1.00 8.68 8.52
C GLY A 239 -0.17 7.89 7.96
N SER A 240 -0.56 6.77 8.57
CA SER A 240 -1.71 5.99 8.08
C SER A 240 -3.03 6.75 8.23
N LEU A 241 -3.20 7.51 9.31
CA LEU A 241 -4.35 8.41 9.48
C LEU A 241 -4.34 9.53 8.42
N ALA A 242 -3.19 10.18 8.20
CA ALA A 242 -3.05 11.22 7.19
C ALA A 242 -3.34 10.68 5.78
N ALA A 243 -2.85 9.48 5.44
CA ALA A 243 -3.13 8.83 4.17
C ALA A 243 -4.64 8.63 3.96
N ILE A 244 -5.36 8.12 4.97
CA ILE A 244 -6.81 7.89 4.89
C ILE A 244 -7.56 9.22 4.74
N VAL A 245 -7.19 10.25 5.51
CA VAL A 245 -7.83 11.57 5.45
C VAL A 245 -7.59 12.23 4.09
N VAL A 246 -6.34 12.24 3.62
CA VAL A 246 -5.97 12.81 2.32
C VAL A 246 -6.65 12.04 1.19
N LEU A 247 -6.69 10.71 1.26
CA LEU A 247 -7.40 9.88 0.30
C LEU A 247 -8.89 10.20 0.27
N GLY A 248 -9.54 10.33 1.44
CA GLY A 248 -10.96 10.68 1.54
C GLY A 248 -11.28 12.06 0.95
N ILE A 249 -10.47 13.07 1.30
CA ILE A 249 -10.59 14.42 0.74
C ILE A 249 -10.37 14.38 -0.78
N ALA A 250 -9.32 13.70 -1.22
CA ALA A 250 -8.99 13.60 -2.64
C ALA A 250 -10.08 12.88 -3.43
N SER A 251 -10.66 11.80 -2.91
CA SER A 251 -11.79 11.11 -3.53
C SER A 251 -13.03 12.00 -3.61
N ALA A 252 -13.35 12.79 -2.57
CA ALA A 252 -14.46 13.73 -2.59
C ALA A 252 -14.26 14.84 -3.63
N LEU A 253 -13.06 15.43 -3.68
CA LEU A 253 -12.68 16.43 -4.69
C LEU A 253 -12.71 15.84 -6.10
N PHE A 254 -12.25 14.60 -6.26
CA PHE A 254 -12.25 13.90 -7.53
C PHE A 254 -13.67 13.61 -8.02
N ALA A 255 -14.55 13.14 -7.13
CA ALA A 255 -15.95 12.91 -7.44
C ALA A 255 -16.66 14.21 -7.86
N PHE A 256 -16.39 15.31 -7.16
CA PHE A 256 -16.88 16.64 -7.54
C PHE A 256 -16.37 17.08 -8.92
N TYR A 257 -15.08 16.88 -9.19
CA TYR A 257 -14.47 17.21 -10.47
C TYR A 257 -15.10 16.41 -11.62
N VAL A 258 -15.20 15.09 -11.49
CA VAL A 258 -15.80 14.21 -12.50
C VAL A 258 -17.28 14.54 -12.70
N GLY A 259 -18.04 14.76 -11.63
CA GLY A 259 -19.46 15.11 -11.71
C GLY A 259 -19.73 16.48 -12.36
N THR A 260 -18.81 17.44 -12.22
CA THR A 260 -18.97 18.79 -12.78
C THR A 260 -18.45 18.89 -14.21
N PHE A 261 -17.31 18.27 -14.50
CA PHE A 261 -16.62 18.38 -15.80
C PHE A 261 -16.80 17.15 -16.69
N GLY A 262 -17.63 16.18 -16.30
CA GLY A 262 -17.89 14.90 -16.99
C GLY A 262 -18.43 14.96 -18.41
N ASN A 263 -18.52 16.14 -19.05
CA ASN A 263 -18.80 16.26 -20.48
C ASN A 263 -17.65 15.73 -21.39
N TYR A 264 -16.54 15.21 -20.83
CA TYR A 264 -15.46 14.55 -21.56
C TYR A 264 -15.91 13.30 -22.35
N ASP A 265 -17.03 12.69 -21.97
CA ASP A 265 -17.64 11.54 -22.66
C ASP A 265 -17.95 11.85 -24.13
N ARG A 266 -18.25 13.11 -24.48
CA ARG A 266 -18.57 13.52 -25.86
C ARG A 266 -17.38 13.49 -26.81
N THR A 267 -16.14 13.58 -26.31
CA THR A 267 -14.94 13.68 -27.16
C THR A 267 -14.08 12.42 -27.09
N TYR A 268 -14.04 11.75 -25.93
CA TYR A 268 -13.15 10.61 -25.70
C TYR A 268 -13.88 9.29 -25.38
N GLY A 269 -15.20 9.29 -25.19
CA GLY A 269 -16.00 8.08 -24.95
C GLY A 269 -15.40 7.15 -23.89
N ALA A 270 -15.30 5.86 -24.17
CA ALA A 270 -14.74 4.85 -23.24
C ALA A 270 -13.29 5.13 -22.79
N LEU A 271 -12.49 5.89 -23.55
CA LEU A 271 -11.13 6.25 -23.15
C LEU A 271 -11.11 7.28 -22.02
N ALA A 272 -12.14 8.14 -21.91
CA ALA A 272 -12.26 9.10 -20.82
C ALA A 272 -12.29 8.38 -19.47
N GLY A 273 -13.09 7.32 -19.39
CA GLY A 273 -13.20 6.47 -18.21
C GLY A 273 -11.88 5.86 -17.76
N ILE A 274 -11.11 5.29 -18.68
CA ILE A 274 -9.81 4.69 -18.36
C ILE A 274 -8.84 5.75 -17.82
N ILE A 275 -8.81 6.93 -18.43
CA ILE A 275 -7.94 8.03 -17.98
C ILE A 275 -8.32 8.49 -16.57
N VAL A 276 -9.62 8.65 -16.31
CA VAL A 276 -10.17 8.99 -14.98
C VAL A 276 -9.77 7.91 -13.96
N PHE A 277 -9.81 6.63 -14.33
CA PHE A 277 -9.42 5.52 -13.45
C PHE A 277 -7.97 5.56 -13.05
N LEU A 278 -7.10 5.68 -14.06
CA LEU A 278 -5.66 5.75 -13.88
C LEU A 278 -5.29 6.95 -13.01
N LEU A 279 -5.95 8.09 -13.24
CA LEU A 279 -5.75 9.29 -12.46
C LEU A 279 -6.18 9.09 -11.00
N TRP A 280 -7.33 8.47 -10.74
CA TRP A 280 -7.79 8.21 -9.37
C TRP A 280 -6.85 7.25 -8.62
N ILE A 281 -6.44 6.14 -9.24
CA ILE A 281 -5.47 5.21 -8.62
C ILE A 281 -4.15 5.92 -8.34
N TRP A 282 -3.70 6.77 -9.26
CA TRP A 282 -2.49 7.55 -9.07
C TRP A 282 -2.62 8.52 -7.90
N ILE A 283 -3.73 9.25 -7.79
CA ILE A 283 -4.02 10.11 -6.63
C ILE A 283 -4.02 9.30 -5.33
N ALA A 284 -4.65 8.12 -5.35
CA ALA A 284 -4.70 7.24 -4.19
C ALA A 284 -3.30 6.80 -3.75
N ASN A 285 -2.47 6.34 -4.68
CA ASN A 285 -1.07 5.98 -4.40
C ASN A 285 -0.24 7.17 -3.89
N ASN A 286 -0.48 8.39 -4.40
CA ASN A 286 0.15 9.59 -3.86
C ASN A 286 -0.25 9.84 -2.39
N ALA A 287 -1.53 9.69 -2.05
CA ALA A 287 -1.99 9.81 -0.66
C ALA A 287 -1.32 8.75 0.26
N LEU A 288 -1.17 7.51 -0.23
CA LEU A 288 -0.48 6.45 0.50
C LEU A 288 1.01 6.75 0.70
N LEU A 289 1.71 7.26 -0.32
CA LEU A 289 3.12 7.61 -0.18
C LEU A 289 3.32 8.85 0.69
N LEU A 290 2.39 9.81 0.66
CA LEU A 290 2.43 10.99 1.52
C LEU A 290 2.29 10.61 2.99
N GLY A 291 1.40 9.66 3.31
CA GLY A 291 1.31 9.11 4.66
C GLY A 291 2.58 8.37 5.10
N ALA A 292 3.20 7.61 4.19
CA ALA A 292 4.46 6.92 4.49
C ALA A 292 5.61 7.92 4.75
N GLU A 293 5.67 8.99 3.98
CA GLU A 293 6.64 10.09 4.17
C GLU A 293 6.39 10.87 5.46
N LEU A 294 5.12 11.01 5.87
CA LEU A 294 4.82 11.59 7.17
C LEU A 294 5.34 10.70 8.31
N ASP A 295 5.17 9.39 8.20
CA ASP A 295 5.70 8.45 9.20
C ASP A 295 7.23 8.44 9.26
N SER A 296 7.92 8.53 8.10
CA SER A 296 9.39 8.61 8.05
C SER A 296 9.89 9.88 8.76
N GLU A 297 9.26 11.03 8.51
CA GLU A 297 9.65 12.30 9.11
C GLU A 297 9.23 12.44 10.59
N VAL A 298 8.16 11.76 11.02
CA VAL A 298 7.82 11.60 12.44
C VAL A 298 8.92 10.81 13.17
N GLU A 299 9.42 9.71 12.59
CA GLU A 299 10.53 8.97 13.18
C GLU A 299 11.83 9.80 13.17
N ARG A 300 12.09 10.56 12.10
CA ARG A 300 13.24 11.48 12.05
C ARG A 300 13.20 12.50 13.17
N ALA A 301 12.06 13.14 13.38
CA ALA A 301 11.88 14.11 14.45
C ALA A 301 12.12 13.48 15.83
N ARG A 302 11.69 12.23 16.05
CA ARG A 302 11.99 11.51 17.30
C ARG A 302 13.49 11.26 17.47
N GLU A 303 14.19 10.87 16.40
CA GLU A 303 15.64 10.66 16.45
C GLU A 303 16.38 11.96 16.77
N LEU A 304 16.03 13.07 16.10
CA LEU A 304 16.63 14.39 16.35
C LEU A 304 16.37 14.89 17.77
N VAL A 305 15.14 14.77 18.29
CA VAL A 305 14.83 15.16 19.68
C VAL A 305 15.53 14.27 20.69
N ALA A 306 15.82 13.01 20.34
CA ALA A 306 16.64 12.10 21.15
C ALA A 306 18.15 12.39 21.08
N GLY A 307 18.58 13.42 20.32
CA GLY A 307 19.99 13.77 20.13
C GLY A 307 20.74 12.84 19.18
N ILE A 308 20.03 12.10 18.33
CA ILE A 308 20.62 11.25 17.30
C ILE A 308 20.77 12.07 16.01
N GLU A 309 21.98 12.06 15.43
CA GLU A 309 22.29 12.72 14.16
C GLU A 309 21.59 12.01 12.98
N ALA A 310 20.33 12.40 12.76
CA ALA A 310 19.45 11.93 11.70
C ALA A 310 19.10 13.06 10.70
N ASP A 311 20.03 14.02 10.51
CA ASP A 311 19.83 15.20 9.66
C ASP A 311 19.61 14.84 8.18
N GLU A 312 20.37 13.86 7.70
CA GLU A 312 20.32 13.36 6.33
C GLU A 312 19.63 11.99 6.25
N VAL A 313 20.13 11.00 7.00
CA VAL A 313 19.67 9.60 6.90
C VAL A 313 19.11 9.12 8.24
N LEU A 314 17.94 8.48 8.20
CA LEU A 314 17.34 7.82 9.36
C LEU A 314 18.25 6.72 9.90
N ARG A 315 18.41 6.66 11.22
CA ARG A 315 19.27 5.68 11.92
C ARG A 315 18.47 4.46 12.38
N LEU A 316 17.48 4.05 11.59
CA LEU A 316 16.64 2.90 11.89
C LEU A 316 17.38 1.58 11.61
N PRO A 317 17.26 0.57 12.48
CA PRO A 317 17.86 -0.74 12.24
C PRO A 317 17.20 -1.41 11.04
N LEU A 318 17.99 -2.08 10.20
CA LEU A 318 17.48 -2.79 9.02
C LEU A 318 16.91 -4.16 9.40
N LYS A 319 15.91 -4.66 8.65
CA LYS A 319 15.43 -6.06 8.76
C LYS A 319 16.54 -7.02 8.37
N SER A 320 17.24 -6.73 7.28
CA SER A 320 18.45 -7.44 6.85
C SER A 320 19.37 -6.51 6.07
N ASP A 321 20.66 -6.83 6.05
CA ASP A 321 21.72 -6.17 5.27
C ASP A 321 22.46 -7.15 4.33
N LYS A 322 22.13 -8.45 4.37
CA LYS A 322 22.84 -9.52 3.65
C LYS A 322 22.93 -9.28 2.15
N ALA A 323 21.83 -8.88 1.51
CA ALA A 323 21.83 -8.61 0.08
C ALA A 323 22.64 -7.36 -0.29
N VAL A 324 22.67 -6.35 0.59
CA VAL A 324 23.47 -5.13 0.41
C VAL A 324 24.95 -5.44 0.50
N LEU A 325 25.36 -6.22 1.51
CA LEU A 325 26.75 -6.64 1.66
C LEU A 325 27.22 -7.44 0.44
N LYS A 326 26.42 -8.43 0.01
CA LYS A 326 26.72 -9.22 -1.20
C LYS A 326 26.84 -8.34 -2.45
N ALA A 327 25.95 -7.37 -2.63
CA ALA A 327 25.99 -6.45 -3.77
C ALA A 327 27.23 -5.52 -3.73
N ARG A 328 27.62 -5.06 -2.53
CA ARG A 328 28.83 -4.25 -2.34
C ARG A 328 30.10 -5.03 -2.66
N GLU A 329 30.18 -6.28 -2.23
CA GLU A 329 31.30 -7.18 -2.55
C GLU A 329 31.43 -7.40 -4.06
N ALA A 330 30.32 -7.71 -4.75
CA ALA A 330 30.30 -7.86 -6.20
C ALA A 330 30.76 -6.57 -6.91
N HIS A 331 30.21 -5.42 -6.51
CA HIS A 331 30.58 -4.13 -7.09
C HIS A 331 32.06 -3.77 -6.86
N ALA A 332 32.62 -4.09 -5.69
CA ALA A 332 34.04 -3.92 -5.44
C ALA A 332 34.89 -4.79 -6.38
N GLY A 333 34.45 -6.03 -6.65
CA GLY A 333 35.06 -6.90 -7.65
C GLY A 333 35.05 -6.29 -9.05
N ASP A 334 33.92 -5.73 -9.49
CA ASP A 334 33.78 -5.07 -10.79
C ASP A 334 34.72 -3.86 -10.93
N ILE A 335 34.87 -3.06 -9.87
CA ILE A 335 35.80 -1.92 -9.85
C ILE A 335 37.25 -2.39 -10.00
N LEU A 336 37.63 -3.48 -9.33
CA LEU A 336 38.97 -4.05 -9.45
C LEU A 336 39.20 -4.59 -10.86
N ALA A 337 38.24 -5.32 -11.43
CA ALA A 337 38.32 -5.79 -12.81
C ALA A 337 38.44 -4.64 -13.83
N ALA A 338 37.69 -3.56 -13.65
CA ALA A 338 37.77 -2.37 -14.49
C ALA A 338 39.13 -1.65 -14.38
N ARG A 339 39.72 -1.61 -13.17
CA ARG A 339 41.08 -1.06 -12.95
C ARG A 339 42.15 -1.91 -13.64
N ASP A 340 42.01 -3.23 -13.60
CA ASP A 340 42.94 -4.14 -14.25
C ASP A 340 42.85 -4.05 -15.77
N LEU A 341 41.65 -3.96 -16.34
CA LEU A 341 41.45 -3.66 -17.76
C LEU A 341 42.14 -2.36 -18.16
N ARG A 342 41.94 -1.28 -17.38
CA ARG A 342 42.59 0.01 -17.66
C ARG A 342 44.12 -0.08 -17.62
N ARG A 343 44.69 -0.92 -16.77
CA ARG A 343 46.15 -1.13 -16.68
C ARG A 343 46.69 -1.95 -17.85
N ARG A 344 45.95 -2.96 -18.32
CA ARG A 344 46.38 -3.86 -19.42
C ARG A 344 46.39 -3.18 -20.79
N TYR A 345 45.52 -2.20 -21.01
CA TYR A 345 45.37 -1.50 -22.30
C TYR A 345 45.97 -0.08 -22.28
N ARG A 346 46.96 0.17 -21.41
CA ARG A 346 47.72 1.42 -21.35
C ARG A 346 49.18 1.15 -21.71
#